data_AF-A0A935GE35-F1
#
_entry.id   AF-A0A935GE35-F1
#
_cell.length_a   1.000
_cell.length_b   1.000
_cell.length_c   1.000
_cell.angle_alpha   90.00
_cell.angle_beta   90.00
_cell.angle_gamma   90.00
#
_symmetry.space_group_name_H-M   'P 1'
#
loop_
_entity.id
_entity.type
_entity.pdbx_description
1 polymer ?
#
loop_
_entity_poly.entity_id
_entity_poly.type
_entity_poly.pdbx_seq_one_letter_code
_entity_poly.pdbx_strand_id
1 'polypeptide(L)'
;MYICRKCGRHFRVTTGTFVYRIQKKEKMLDYIRCMLEGKTLRACAKEVGISLPTSFAWRHRILAALRNFEANVNFFGIVEVEELLMNYSEKGRRYRNEEELAEAQEKKKKKSSRYSI
;
A
#
# COMPACT_ATOMS: atom_id res chain seq x y z
N MET A 1 20.42 14.78 16.41
CA MET A 1 19.23 15.53 15.94
C MET A 1 19.75 16.78 15.27
N TYR A 2 19.37 17.03 14.03
CA TYR A 2 19.87 18.17 13.25
C TYR A 2 18.78 19.24 13.17
N ILE A 3 19.17 20.52 13.13
CA ILE A 3 18.25 21.65 13.01
C ILE A 3 18.68 22.48 11.80
N CYS A 4 17.75 22.79 10.90
CA CYS A 4 18.02 23.70 9.80
C CYS A 4 18.03 25.15 10.32
N ARG A 5 19.14 25.87 10.14
CA ARG A 5 19.27 27.26 10.58
C ARG A 5 18.41 28.25 9.79
N LYS A 6 17.98 27.90 8.57
CA LYS A 6 17.13 28.77 7.74
C LYS A 6 15.64 28.65 8.07
N CYS A 7 15.14 27.45 8.38
CA CYS A 7 13.70 27.19 8.57
C CYS A 7 13.33 26.64 9.95
N GLY A 8 14.28 26.44 10.85
CA GLY A 8 14.05 25.97 12.23
C GLY A 8 13.58 24.52 12.36
N ARG A 9 13.39 23.79 11.26
CA ARG A 9 12.89 22.40 11.30
C ARG A 9 13.93 21.43 11.86
N HIS A 10 13.47 20.47 12.65
CA HIS A 10 14.26 19.36 13.17
C HIS A 10 14.26 18.17 12.19
N PHE A 11 15.43 17.59 11.98
CA PHE A 11 15.64 16.41 11.15
C PHE A 11 16.40 15.34 11.93
N ARG A 12 16.10 14.08 11.66
CA ARG A 12 16.82 12.90 12.13
C ARG A 12 17.43 12.22 10.92
N VAL A 13 18.38 11.31 11.16
CA VAL A 13 18.94 10.46 10.09
C VAL A 13 17.85 9.70 9.34
N THR A 14 16.75 9.37 10.01
CA THR A 14 15.60 8.68 9.41
C THR A 14 14.58 9.62 8.77
N THR A 15 14.77 10.94 8.77
CA THR A 15 13.80 11.86 8.13
C THR A 15 13.74 11.62 6.63
N GLY A 16 12.51 11.53 6.08
CA GLY A 16 12.29 11.20 4.67
C GLY A 16 12.29 9.70 4.37
N THR A 17 12.66 8.85 5.33
CA THR A 17 12.64 7.38 5.15
C THR A 17 11.31 6.77 5.56
N PHE A 18 11.01 5.58 5.05
CA PHE A 18 9.81 4.85 5.42
C PHE A 18 9.76 4.41 6.90
N VAL A 19 10.87 4.50 7.64
CA VAL A 19 10.95 4.23 9.09
C VAL A 19 10.86 5.49 9.96
N TYR A 20 10.68 6.68 9.36
CA TYR A 20 10.55 7.93 10.10
C TYR A 20 9.38 7.90 11.10
N ARG A 21 9.64 8.22 12.38
CA ARG A 21 8.63 8.22 13.46
C ARG A 21 7.87 6.88 13.63
N ILE A 22 8.43 5.76 13.16
CA ILE A 22 7.90 4.43 13.49
C ILE A 22 8.34 4.06 14.91
N GLN A 23 7.38 3.63 15.73
CA GLN A 23 7.64 2.91 16.97
C GLN A 23 7.86 1.43 16.67
N LYS A 24 8.66 0.72 17.47
CA LYS A 24 8.94 -0.71 17.29
C LYS A 24 9.60 -1.08 15.95
N LYS A 25 10.53 -0.24 15.47
CA LYS A 25 11.25 -0.42 14.19
C LYS A 25 11.99 -1.76 14.09
N GLU A 26 12.37 -2.35 15.22
CA GLU A 26 12.99 -3.66 15.33
C GLU A 26 12.11 -4.79 14.81
N LYS A 27 10.78 -4.64 14.88
CA LYS A 27 9.80 -5.62 14.37
C LYS A 27 9.49 -5.46 12.87
N MET A 28 10.06 -4.44 12.22
CA MET A 28 9.72 -4.10 10.84
C MET A 28 10.15 -5.20 9.85
N LEU A 29 11.32 -5.81 10.07
CA LEU A 29 11.81 -6.90 9.21
C LEU A 29 10.91 -8.14 9.29
N ASP A 30 10.47 -8.51 10.50
CA ASP A 30 9.53 -9.61 10.68
C ASP A 30 8.18 -9.34 10.02
N TYR A 31 7.72 -8.09 10.10
CA TYR A 31 6.50 -7.68 9.41
C TYR A 31 6.63 -7.76 7.88
N ILE A 32 7.78 -7.36 7.33
CA ILE A 32 8.07 -7.48 5.89
C ILE A 32 8.11 -8.96 5.48
N ARG A 33 8.74 -9.83 6.28
CA ARG A 33 8.72 -11.29 6.05
C ARG A 33 7.29 -11.83 5.99
N CYS A 34 6.45 -11.48 6.96
CA CYS A 34 5.03 -11.86 6.95
C CYS A 34 4.30 -11.38 5.68
N MET A 35 4.61 -10.17 5.19
CA MET A 35 4.03 -9.65 3.95
C MET A 35 4.48 -10.43 2.71
N LEU A 36 5.76 -10.80 2.63
CA LEU A 36 6.32 -11.60 1.53
C LEU A 36 5.71 -13.01 1.46
N GLU A 37 5.38 -13.58 2.62
CA GLU A 37 4.64 -14.85 2.73
C GLU A 37 3.15 -14.73 2.39
N GLY A 38 2.68 -13.55 1.99
CA GLY A 38 1.28 -13.33 1.60
C GLY A 38 0.28 -13.33 2.75
N LYS A 39 0.74 -13.22 4.01
CA LYS A 39 -0.14 -13.26 5.18
C LYS A 39 -1.12 -12.07 5.23
N THR A 40 -2.30 -12.33 5.78
CA THR A 40 -3.33 -11.29 6.01
C THR A 40 -2.89 -10.31 7.10
N LEU A 41 -3.44 -9.08 7.10
CA LEU A 41 -3.13 -8.06 8.11
C LEU A 41 -3.29 -8.54 9.56
N ARG A 42 -4.31 -9.38 9.82
CA ARG A 42 -4.57 -9.96 11.14
C ARG A 42 -3.54 -11.02 11.52
N ALA A 43 -3.15 -11.86 10.57
CA ALA A 43 -2.09 -12.84 10.77
C ALA A 43 -0.75 -12.15 11.06
N CYS A 44 -0.35 -11.16 10.24
CA CYS A 44 0.86 -10.38 10.49
C CYS A 44 0.82 -9.68 11.86
N ALA A 45 -0.32 -9.10 12.23
CA ALA A 45 -0.48 -8.41 13.51
C ALA A 45 -0.30 -9.36 14.70
N LYS A 46 -0.91 -10.55 14.63
CA LYS A 46 -0.81 -11.58 15.67
C LYS A 46 0.63 -12.10 15.81
N GLU A 47 1.27 -12.42 14.69
CA GLU A 47 2.61 -13.03 14.67
C GLU A 47 3.70 -12.07 15.13
N VAL A 48 3.66 -10.81 14.65
CA VAL A 48 4.63 -9.79 15.04
C VAL A 48 4.31 -9.19 16.42
N GLY A 49 3.11 -9.41 16.96
CA GLY A 49 2.67 -8.87 18.23
C GLY A 49 2.49 -7.35 18.19
N ILE A 50 1.68 -6.88 17.24
CA ILE A 50 1.27 -5.47 17.06
C ILE A 50 -0.25 -5.39 16.90
N SER A 51 -0.81 -4.19 17.04
CA SER A 51 -2.25 -4.00 16.82
C SER A 51 -2.59 -4.06 15.32
N LEU A 52 -3.84 -4.41 15.00
CA LEU A 52 -4.32 -4.42 13.62
C LEU A 52 -4.22 -3.04 12.93
N PRO A 53 -4.55 -1.90 13.59
CA PRO A 53 -4.32 -0.58 13.02
C PRO A 53 -2.85 -0.31 12.71
N THR A 54 -1.92 -0.72 13.60
CA THR A 54 -0.49 -0.58 13.35
C THR A 54 -0.05 -1.41 12.15
N SER A 55 -0.52 -2.66 12.04
CA SER A 55 -0.29 -3.53 10.88
C SER A 55 -0.77 -2.85 9.58
N PHE A 56 -1.99 -2.33 9.56
CA PHE A 56 -2.53 -1.61 8.41
C PHE A 56 -1.67 -0.39 8.02
N ALA A 57 -1.33 0.46 8.99
CA ALA A 57 -0.50 1.64 8.74
C ALA A 57 0.90 1.26 8.23
N TRP A 58 1.50 0.20 8.77
CA TRP A 58 2.81 -0.29 8.32
C TRP A 58 2.76 -0.80 6.89
N ARG A 59 1.74 -1.59 6.54
CA ARG A 59 1.55 -2.09 5.17
C ARG A 59 1.45 -0.94 4.16
N HIS A 60 0.67 0.08 4.47
CA HIS A 60 0.57 1.26 3.62
C HIS A 60 1.89 2.01 3.45
N ARG A 61 2.67 2.15 4.53
CA ARG A 61 3.99 2.82 4.47
C ARG A 61 4.99 2.04 3.63
N ILE A 62 5.03 0.72 3.77
CA ILE A 62 5.91 -0.16 2.99
C ILE A 62 5.54 -0.07 1.50
N LEU A 63 4.26 -0.22 1.16
CA LEU A 63 3.80 -0.14 -0.22
C LEU A 63 4.04 1.26 -0.83
N ALA A 64 3.86 2.33 -0.07
CA ALA A 64 4.18 3.68 -0.53
C ALA A 64 5.67 3.88 -0.81
N ALA A 65 6.55 3.26 -0.01
CA ALA A 65 7.98 3.29 -0.24
C ALA A 65 8.38 2.50 -1.50
N LEU A 66 7.76 1.33 -1.73
CA LEU A 66 7.99 0.51 -2.93
C LEU A 66 7.52 1.20 -4.21
N ARG A 67 6.39 1.92 -4.16
CA ARG A 67 5.90 2.68 -5.33
C ARG A 67 6.92 3.71 -5.84
N ASN A 68 7.68 4.34 -4.94
CA ASN A 68 8.74 5.27 -5.35
C ASN A 68 9.91 4.54 -6.01
N PHE A 69 10.12 3.25 -5.70
CA PHE A 69 11.15 2.43 -6.33
C PHE A 69 10.76 2.07 -7.76
N GLU A 70 9.50 1.65 -7.99
CA GLU A 70 8.98 1.31 -9.33
C GLU A 70 9.18 2.44 -10.35
N ALA A 71 9.00 3.69 -9.94
CA ALA A 71 9.18 4.85 -10.83
C ALA A 71 10.61 5.03 -11.36
N ASN A 72 11.60 4.35 -10.76
CA ASN A 72 13.01 4.43 -11.14
C ASN A 72 13.52 3.15 -11.84
N VAL A 73 12.64 2.22 -12.19
CA VAL A 73 13.01 0.97 -12.87
C VAL A 73 12.98 1.19 -14.39
N ASN A 74 14.13 1.03 -15.03
CA ASN A 74 14.24 0.98 -16.49
C ASN A 74 14.43 -0.47 -16.94
N PHE A 75 13.63 -0.91 -17.91
CA PHE A 75 13.73 -2.24 -18.51
C PHE A 75 14.56 -2.16 -19.80
N PHE A 76 15.42 -3.15 -20.04
CA PHE A 76 16.28 -3.23 -21.23
C PHE A 76 16.29 -4.67 -21.78
N GLY A 77 16.40 -4.81 -23.10
CA GLY A 77 16.45 -6.11 -23.77
C GLY A 77 15.06 -6.69 -24.08
N ILE A 78 14.92 -8.01 -23.94
CA ILE A 78 13.66 -8.72 -24.14
C ILE A 78 12.85 -8.63 -22.84
N VAL A 79 11.63 -8.11 -22.93
CA VAL A 79 10.72 -7.94 -21.79
C VAL A 79 9.49 -8.80 -22.02
N GLU A 80 9.15 -9.61 -21.03
CA GLU A 80 7.92 -10.39 -20.99
C GLU A 80 6.92 -9.74 -20.03
N VAL A 81 5.65 -9.77 -20.41
CA VAL A 81 4.55 -9.22 -19.61
C VAL A 81 3.51 -10.31 -19.44
N GLU A 82 3.33 -10.74 -18.19
CA GLU A 82 2.25 -11.65 -17.82
C GLU A 82 1.07 -10.87 -17.24
N GLU A 83 -0.15 -11.26 -17.58
CA GLU A 83 -1.36 -10.68 -17.01
C GLU A 83 -1.85 -11.51 -15.82
N LEU A 84 -1.85 -10.91 -14.63
CA LEU A 84 -2.47 -11.47 -13.45
C LEU A 84 -3.82 -10.79 -13.18
N LEU A 85 -4.91 -11.51 -13.43
CA LEU A 85 -6.25 -11.02 -13.16
C LEU A 85 -6.63 -11.24 -11.69
N MET A 86 -6.91 -10.14 -10.98
CA MET A 86 -7.39 -10.16 -9.60
C MET A 86 -8.78 -9.56 -9.47
N ASN A 87 -9.57 -10.10 -8.55
CA ASN A 87 -10.86 -9.53 -8.19
C ASN A 87 -10.69 -8.19 -7.48
N TYR A 88 -10.94 -7.10 -8.20
CA TYR A 88 -10.95 -5.76 -7.64
C TYR A 88 -12.34 -5.38 -7.12
N SER A 89 -12.38 -4.70 -5.97
CA SER A 89 -13.59 -4.21 -5.31
C SER A 89 -13.51 -2.70 -5.15
N GLU A 90 -14.41 -1.99 -5.82
CA GLU A 90 -14.58 -0.52 -5.70
C GLU A 90 -15.57 -0.10 -4.61
N LYS A 91 -15.85 -1.00 -3.65
CA LYS A 91 -16.71 -0.66 -2.51
C LYS A 91 -16.06 0.48 -1.72
N GLY A 92 -16.82 1.55 -1.48
CA GLY A 92 -16.32 2.74 -0.79
C GLY A 92 -15.55 3.73 -1.68
N ARG A 93 -15.48 3.53 -3.00
CA ARG A 93 -14.96 4.52 -3.95
C ARG A 93 -15.76 5.82 -3.83
N ARG A 94 -15.05 6.95 -3.70
CA ARG A 94 -15.63 8.29 -3.79
C ARG A 94 -15.58 8.74 -5.24
N TYR A 95 -16.71 9.21 -5.75
CA TYR A 95 -16.85 9.73 -7.11
C TYR A 95 -16.71 11.24 -7.10
N ARG A 96 -16.08 11.79 -8.15
CA ARG A 96 -15.84 13.23 -8.26
C ARG A 96 -17.01 13.98 -8.87
N ASN A 97 -17.79 13.32 -9.74
CA ASN A 97 -18.95 13.86 -10.42
C ASN A 97 -20.03 12.77 -10.64
N GLU A 98 -21.21 13.19 -11.09
CA GLU A 98 -22.37 12.30 -11.32
C GLU A 98 -22.15 11.34 -12.50
N GLU A 99 -21.40 11.77 -13.52
CA GLU A 99 -21.04 10.95 -14.67
C GLU A 99 -20.21 9.72 -14.25
N GLU A 100 -19.16 9.92 -13.43
CA GLU A 100 -18.32 8.83 -12.92
C GLU A 100 -19.14 7.86 -12.05
N LEU A 101 -20.13 8.38 -11.31
CA LEU A 101 -21.05 7.56 -10.53
C LEU A 101 -21.97 6.72 -11.44
N ALA A 102 -22.53 7.31 -12.51
CA ALA A 102 -23.40 6.62 -13.45
C ALA A 102 -22.66 5.47 -14.16
N GLU A 103 -21.45 5.71 -14.65
CA GLU A 103 -20.61 4.67 -15.25
C GLU A 103 -20.31 3.51 -14.30
N ALA A 104 -20.00 3.81 -13.04
CA ALA A 104 -19.71 2.79 -12.04
C ALA A 104 -20.96 1.96 -11.69
N GLN A 105 -22.15 2.57 -11.71
CA GLN A 105 -23.42 1.87 -11.52
C GLN A 105 -23.74 0.93 -12.69
N GLU A 106 -23.50 1.35 -13.94
CA GLU A 106 -23.65 0.47 -15.10
C GLU A 106 -22.71 -0.74 -15.04
N LYS A 107 -21.43 -0.52 -14.68
CA LYS A 107 -20.44 -1.59 -14.51
C LYS A 107 -20.88 -2.60 -13.43
N LYS A 108 -21.51 -2.15 -12.34
CA LYS A 108 -22.09 -3.04 -11.30
C LYS A 108 -23.26 -3.88 -11.84
N LYS A 109 -24.18 -3.29 -12.62
CA LYS A 109 -25.30 -4.03 -13.24
C LYS A 109 -24.80 -5.16 -14.15
N LYS A 110 -23.80 -4.87 -14.99
CA LYS A 110 -23.15 -5.86 -15.87
C LYS A 110 -22.48 -7.00 -15.09
N LYS A 111 -21.87 -6.69 -13.93
CA LYS A 111 -21.22 -7.70 -13.08
C LYS A 111 -22.22 -8.65 -12.40
N SER A 112 -23.38 -8.16 -11.96
CA SER A 112 -24.43 -8.99 -11.35
C SER A 112 -25.08 -9.96 -12.35
N SER A 113 -25.28 -9.53 -13.60
CA SER A 113 -25.86 -10.37 -14.65
C SER A 113 -24.96 -11.53 -15.07
N ARG A 114 -23.65 -11.47 -14.81
CA ARG A 114 -22.66 -12.51 -15.18
C ARG A 114 -22.55 -13.64 -14.14
N TYR A 115 -23.15 -13.47 -12.95
CA TYR A 115 -23.16 -14.47 -11.86
C TYR A 115 -24.53 -15.14 -11.64
N SER A 116 -25.49 -14.91 -12.53
CA SER A 116 -26.78 -15.59 -12.54
C SER A 116 -26.72 -16.79 -13.47
N ILE A 117 -26.19 -17.91 -12.96
CA ILE A 117 -26.47 -19.26 -13.46
C ILE A 117 -27.40 -19.89 -12.43
#